data_AF-A0AA47M5Y1-F1
#
_entry.id   AF-A0AA47M5Y1-F1
#
_cell.length_a   1.000
_cell.length_b   1.000
_cell.length_c   1.000
_cell.angle_alpha   90.00
_cell.angle_beta   90.00
_cell.angle_gamma   90.00
#
_symmetry.space_group_name_H-M   'P 1'
#
loop_
_entity.id
_entity.type
_entity.pdbx_description
1 polymer ?
#
loop_
_entity_poly.entity_id
_entity_poly.type
_entity_poly.pdbx_seq_one_letter_code
_entity_poly.pdbx_strand_id
1 'polypeptide(L)'
;MELLTFLHEKKLAEMYPNMWVALRISATLPVTVAAAERSSSKLKLIKTYLRSTMMQERLTGLAIISINHVVSNQLSYDDVVDDFAARKTRRVNL
;
A
#
# COMPACT_ATOMS: atom_id res chain seq x y z
N MET A 1 7.03 -15.67 8.59
CA MET A 1 6.12 -16.56 7.83
C MET A 1 6.39 -18.03 8.13
N GLU A 2 7.64 -18.45 8.28
CA GLU A 2 8.02 -19.85 8.56
C GLU A 2 7.39 -20.47 9.82
N LEU A 3 7.25 -19.70 10.91
CA LEU A 3 6.57 -20.17 12.12
C LEU A 3 5.08 -20.47 11.90
N LEU A 4 4.43 -19.66 11.05
CA LEU A 4 3.01 -19.75 10.75
C LEU A 4 2.72 -20.94 9.82
N THR A 5 3.62 -21.20 8.87
CA THR A 5 3.58 -22.40 8.02
C THR A 5 3.86 -23.67 8.82
N PHE A 6 4.83 -23.65 9.75
CA PHE A 6 5.12 -24.78 10.64
C PHE A 6 3.94 -25.14 11.56
N LEU A 7 3.25 -24.14 12.11
CA LEU A 7 2.06 -24.35 12.94
C LEU A 7 0.87 -24.90 12.15
N HIS A 8 0.76 -24.50 10.87
CA HIS A 8 -0.27 -25.03 9.97
C HIS A 8 0.00 -26.49 9.59
N GLU A 9 1.25 -26.84 9.26
CA GLU A 9 1.65 -28.23 8.97
C GLU A 9 1.44 -29.17 10.16
N LYS A 10 1.61 -28.68 11.38
CA LYS A 10 1.42 -29.46 12.61
C LYS A 10 -0.05 -29.55 13.07
N LYS A 11 -1.02 -29.01 12.32
CA LYS A 11 -2.46 -28.92 12.68
C LYS A 11 -2.76 -28.29 14.04
N LEU A 12 -1.84 -27.51 14.61
CA LEU A 12 -2.03 -26.86 15.92
C LEU A 12 -3.07 -25.73 15.87
N ALA A 13 -3.40 -25.24 14.68
CA ALA A 13 -4.41 -24.21 14.47
C ALA A 13 -5.82 -24.65 14.91
N GLU A 14 -6.14 -25.95 14.80
CA GLU A 14 -7.44 -26.50 15.23
C GLU A 14 -7.50 -26.73 16.75
N MET A 15 -6.34 -27.05 17.36
CA MET A 15 -6.25 -27.31 18.80
C MET A 15 -6.26 -26.03 19.65
N TYR A 16 -5.74 -24.92 19.10
CA TYR A 16 -5.66 -23.63 19.79
C TYR A 16 -6.07 -22.46 18.88
N PRO A 17 -7.36 -22.31 18.56
CA PRO A 17 -7.84 -21.31 17.62
C PRO A 17 -7.51 -19.87 18.06
N ASN A 18 -7.54 -19.60 19.37
CA ASN A 18 -7.23 -18.28 19.91
C ASN A 18 -5.74 -17.91 19.75
N MET A 19 -4.83 -18.88 19.95
CA MET A 19 -3.40 -18.65 19.72
C MET A 19 -3.10 -18.46 18.25
N TRP A 20 -3.75 -19.22 17.36
CA TRP A 20 -3.62 -19.06 15.93
C TRP A 20 -4.04 -17.65 15.46
N VAL A 21 -5.17 -17.16 15.96
CA VAL A 21 -5.64 -15.80 15.66
C VAL A 21 -4.66 -14.76 16.20
N ALA A 22 -4.17 -14.91 17.44
CA ALA A 22 -3.20 -13.99 18.03
C ALA A 22 -1.87 -13.94 17.26
N LEU A 23 -1.34 -15.09 16.85
CA LEU A 23 -0.12 -15.20 16.03
C LEU A 23 -0.30 -14.61 14.63
N ARG A 24 -1.48 -14.81 14.04
CA ARG A 24 -1.81 -14.23 12.74
C ARG A 24 -1.92 -12.71 12.84
N ILE A 25 -2.60 -12.19 13.86
CA ILE A 25 -2.67 -10.76 14.16
C ILE A 25 -1.27 -10.20 14.39
N SER A 26 -0.44 -10.86 15.21
CA SER A 26 0.93 -10.42 15.48
C SER A 26 1.83 -10.46 14.25
N ALA A 27 1.62 -11.41 13.33
CA ALA A 27 2.38 -11.48 12.07
C ALA A 27 1.92 -10.44 11.03
N THR A 28 0.64 -10.04 11.07
CA THR A 28 0.07 -9.03 10.16
C THR A 28 0.23 -7.59 10.66
N LEU A 29 0.25 -7.40 11.98
CA LEU A 29 0.66 -6.14 12.57
C LEU A 29 2.11 -5.90 12.16
N PRO A 30 2.46 -4.71 11.65
CA PRO A 30 3.85 -4.35 11.47
C PRO A 30 4.48 -4.28 12.86
N VAL A 31 5.05 -5.40 13.31
CA VAL A 31 5.80 -5.51 14.57
C VAL A 31 6.99 -4.55 14.56
N THR A 32 7.41 -4.10 13.38
CA THR A 32 8.52 -3.17 13.20
C THR A 32 8.01 -1.77 12.87
N VAL A 33 8.34 -0.83 13.75
CA VAL A 33 8.22 0.62 13.52
C VAL A 33 8.88 1.03 12.19
N ALA A 34 9.89 0.28 11.76
CA ALA A 34 10.59 0.44 10.49
C ALA A 34 9.68 0.49 9.26
N ALA A 35 8.56 -0.24 9.21
CA ALA A 35 7.65 -0.17 8.07
C ALA A 35 6.90 1.18 7.99
N ALA A 36 6.45 1.68 9.14
CA ALA A 36 5.82 3.00 9.26
C ALA A 36 6.82 4.15 9.08
N GLU A 37 8.07 3.96 9.54
CA GLU A 37 9.16 4.91 9.29
C GLU A 37 9.55 4.93 7.82
N ARG A 38 9.55 3.78 7.13
CA ARG A 38 9.84 3.69 5.70
C ARG A 38 8.77 4.43 4.88
N SER A 39 7.49 4.25 5.20
CA SER A 39 6.39 4.98 4.53
C SER A 39 6.44 6.48 4.85
N SER A 40 6.74 6.87 6.10
CA SER A 40 6.91 8.27 6.51
C SER A 40 8.13 8.94 5.86
N SER A 41 9.23 8.20 5.68
CA SER A 41 10.43 8.65 4.97
C SER A 41 10.15 8.87 3.48
N LYS A 42 9.40 7.96 2.85
CA LYS A 42 8.93 8.13 1.46
C LYS A 42 8.02 9.36 1.33
N LEU A 43 7.09 9.56 2.25
CA LEU A 43 6.25 10.76 2.32
C LEU A 43 7.07 12.05 2.44
N LYS A 44 8.09 12.06 3.30
CA LYS A 44 9.02 13.19 3.44
C LYS A 44 9.75 13.46 2.13
N LEU A 45 10.25 12.42 1.46
CA LEU A 45 10.90 12.55 0.16
C LEU A 45 9.97 13.14 -0.90
N ILE A 46 8.73 12.66 -1.01
CA ILE A 46 7.72 13.18 -1.94
C ILE A 46 7.48 14.67 -1.70
N LYS A 47 7.25 15.05 -0.43
CA LYS A 47 6.98 16.45 -0.04
C LYS A 47 8.17 17.37 -0.30
N THR A 48 9.39 16.91 -0.03
CA THR A 48 10.62 17.68 -0.28
C THR A 48 10.93 17.79 -1.77
N TYR A 49 10.83 16.69 -2.53
CA TYR A 49 11.10 16.66 -3.96
C TYR A 49 10.16 17.58 -4.74
N LEU A 50 8.86 17.54 -4.44
CA LEU A 50 7.85 18.38 -5.09
C LEU A 50 7.79 19.81 -4.53
N ARG A 51 8.52 20.11 -3.43
CA ARG A 51 8.51 21.39 -2.68
C ARG A 51 7.09 21.99 -2.55
N SER A 52 6.10 21.13 -2.34
CA SER A 52 4.70 21.49 -2.58
C SER A 52 3.93 21.81 -1.30
N THR A 53 3.20 22.93 -1.28
CA THR A 53 2.01 23.17 -0.43
C THR A 53 0.80 22.40 -0.98
N MET A 54 0.97 21.11 -1.23
CA MET A 54 -0.08 20.27 -1.79
C MET A 54 -1.19 20.02 -0.77
N MET A 55 -2.44 19.99 -1.25
CA MET A 55 -3.59 19.56 -0.45
C MET A 55 -3.45 18.09 -0.04
N GLN A 56 -3.94 17.76 1.16
CA GLN A 56 -3.73 16.47 1.81
C GLN A 56 -4.18 15.27 0.95
N GLU A 57 -5.26 15.42 0.18
CA GLU A 57 -5.76 14.36 -0.71
C GLU A 57 -4.74 13.95 -1.77
N ARG A 58 -4.14 14.92 -2.47
CA ARG A 58 -3.15 14.65 -3.53
C ARG A 58 -1.88 14.02 -2.95
N LEU A 59 -1.45 14.49 -1.78
CA LEU A 59 -0.29 13.93 -1.08
C LEU A 59 -0.55 12.47 -0.67
N THR A 60 -1.72 12.19 -0.14
CA THR A 60 -2.11 10.84 0.29
C THR A 60 -2.17 9.87 -0.90
N GLY A 61 -2.74 10.31 -2.03
CA GLY A 61 -2.76 9.50 -3.26
C GLY A 61 -1.35 9.15 -3.76
N LEU A 62 -0.45 10.13 -3.83
CA LEU A 62 0.94 9.89 -4.24
C LEU A 62 1.69 8.99 -3.26
N ALA A 63 1.43 9.12 -1.97
CA ALA A 63 2.02 8.27 -0.95
C ALA A 63 1.59 6.81 -1.10
N ILE A 64 0.30 6.57 -1.34
CA ILE A 64 -0.24 5.22 -1.58
C ILE A 64 0.40 4.59 -2.81
N ILE A 65 0.53 5.34 -3.91
CA ILE A 65 1.18 4.89 -5.14
C ILE A 65 2.65 4.55 -4.88
N SER A 66 3.38 5.41 -4.14
CA SER A 66 4.80 5.20 -3.84
C SER A 66 5.04 4.02 -2.89
N ILE A 67 4.16 3.79 -1.91
CA ILE A 67 4.22 2.62 -1.02
C ILE A 67 3.95 1.35 -1.82
N ASN A 68 2.90 1.35 -2.65
CA ASN A 68 2.50 0.23 -3.49
C ASN A 68 3.17 0.25 -4.87
N HIS A 69 4.41 0.73 -4.96
CA HIS A 69 5.11 0.90 -6.23
C HIS A 69 5.21 -0.41 -7.05
N VAL A 70 5.24 -1.58 -6.40
CA VAL A 70 5.25 -2.89 -7.09
C VAL A 70 3.98 -3.08 -7.93
N VAL A 71 2.83 -2.75 -7.37
CA VAL A 71 1.53 -2.82 -8.07
C VAL A 71 1.43 -1.68 -9.08
N SER A 72 1.89 -0.48 -8.72
CA SER A 72 1.91 0.67 -9.63
C SER A 72 2.78 0.45 -10.87
N ASN A 73 3.85 -0.35 -10.77
CA ASN A 73 4.76 -0.63 -11.88
C ASN A 73 4.20 -1.69 -12.85
N GLN A 74 3.12 -2.37 -12.47
CA GLN A 74 2.36 -3.25 -13.35
C GLN A 74 1.28 -2.49 -14.14
N LEU A 75 1.04 -1.23 -13.77
CA LEU A 75 0.08 -0.36 -14.43
C LEU A 75 0.74 0.28 -15.66
N SER A 76 0.11 0.17 -16.84
CA SER A 76 0.55 0.89 -18.03
C SER A 76 0.22 2.38 -17.87
N TYR A 77 1.22 3.24 -18.06
CA TYR A 77 1.01 4.69 -18.03
C TYR A 77 0.14 5.16 -19.20
N ASP A 78 0.24 4.50 -20.35
CA ASP A 78 -0.54 4.85 -21.54
C ASP A 78 -2.04 4.64 -21.30
N ASP A 79 -2.42 3.51 -20.68
CA ASP A 79 -3.81 3.22 -20.33
C ASP A 79 -4.39 4.25 -19.34
N VAL A 80 -3.58 4.71 -18.39
CA VAL A 80 -3.98 5.74 -17.41
C VAL A 80 -4.14 7.10 -18.07
N VAL A 81 -3.27 7.44 -19.02
CA VAL A 81 -3.36 8.68 -19.79
C VAL A 81 -4.60 8.67 -20.68
N ASP A 82 -4.89 7.55 -21.33
CA ASP A 82 -6.07 7.37 -22.18
C ASP A 82 -7.36 7.42 -21.37
N ASP A 83 -7.44 6.74 -20.21
CA ASP A 83 -8.60 6.83 -19.31
C ASP A 83 -8.79 8.26 -18.76
N PHE A 84 -7.70 8.94 -18.40
CA PHE A 84 -7.76 10.33 -17.96
C PHE A 84 -8.24 11.26 -19.09
N ALA A 85 -7.74 11.06 -20.31
CA ALA A 85 -8.16 11.80 -21.49
C ALA A 85 -9.66 11.58 -21.78
N ALA A 86 -10.11 10.32 -21.80
CA ALA A 86 -11.50 9.93 -22.02
C ALA A 86 -12.46 10.56 -20.99
N ARG A 87 -12.05 10.61 -19.72
CA ARG A 87 -12.82 11.27 -18.66
C ARG A 87 -12.86 12.80 -18.80
N LYS A 88 -11.79 13.41 -19.32
CA LYS A 88 -11.70 14.87 -19.51
C LYS A 88 -12.44 15.35 -20.78
N THR A 89 -12.55 14.52 -21.81
CA THR A 89 -13.28 14.83 -23.06
C THR A 89 -14.79 15.03 -22.89
N ARG A 90 -15.39 14.68 -21.74
CA ARG A 90 -16.81 14.97 -21.45
C ARG A 90 -17.12 16.45 -21.18
N ARG A 91 -16.15 17.36 -21.36
CA ARG A 91 -16.33 18.83 -21.21
C ARG A 91 -16.32 19.61 -22.53
N VAL A 92 -16.30 18.93 -23.68
CA VAL A 92 -16.51 19.61 -24.97
C VAL A 92 -17.96 19.35 -25.39
N ASN A 93 -18.88 20.19 -24.91
CA ASN A 93 -20.16 20.36 -25.57
C ASN A 93 -19.91 21.23 -26.81
N LEU A 94 -20.10 20.65 -27.99
CA LEU A 94 -20.41 21.39 -29.21
C LEU A 94 -21.77 22.07 -29.08
#